data_AF-A0A957DJ33-F1
#
_entry.id   AF-A0A957DJ33-F1
#
_cell.length_a   1.000
_cell.length_b   1.000
_cell.length_c   1.000
_cell.angle_alpha   90.00
_cell.angle_beta   90.00
_cell.angle_gamma   90.00
#
_symmetry.space_group_name_H-M   'P 1'
#
loop_
_entity.id
_entity.type
_entity.pdbx_description
1 polymer ?
#
loop_
_entity_poly.entity_id
_entity_poly.type
_entity_poly.pdbx_seq_one_letter_code
_entity_poly.pdbx_strand_id
1 'polypeptide(L)'
;MDKLVIPDPTTAIAIVGMAGRFPRAANIAEFWRNLYDGQECVTFFSDDELEHALIDPEERQAAHYVRAKAILKDIDRFDAAFFDFSPREAALTDPQHRLFLECAWEALENAGYVPDEFPGAIGVFAGAGANAYLMYNLAA
;
A
#
# COMPACT_ATOMS: atom_id res chain seq x y z
N MET A 1 -16.49 -33.72 -5.25
CA MET A 1 -16.86 -32.78 -4.17
C MET A 1 -15.90 -33.03 -3.04
N ASP A 2 -14.80 -32.28 -3.01
CA ASP A 2 -13.87 -32.34 -1.89
C ASP A 2 -14.58 -31.83 -0.64
N LYS A 3 -14.55 -32.64 0.42
CA LYS A 3 -15.08 -32.23 1.72
C LYS A 3 -14.22 -31.08 2.23
N LEU A 4 -14.86 -29.95 2.54
CA LEU A 4 -14.24 -28.83 3.23
C LEU A 4 -13.65 -29.37 4.55
N VAL A 5 -12.32 -29.44 4.62
CA VAL A 5 -11.62 -29.81 5.85
C VAL A 5 -11.73 -28.62 6.78
N ILE A 6 -12.52 -28.73 7.85
CA ILE A 6 -12.58 -27.72 8.89
C ILE A 6 -11.32 -27.92 9.75
N PRO A 7 -10.43 -26.92 9.85
CA PRO A 7 -9.23 -27.02 10.67
C PRO A 7 -9.61 -27.22 12.14
N ASP A 8 -8.72 -27.86 12.91
CA ASP A 8 -8.85 -27.94 14.36
C ASP A 8 -8.98 -26.51 14.93
N PRO A 9 -10.07 -26.18 15.64
CA PRO A 9 -10.28 -24.84 16.19
C PRO A 9 -9.12 -24.33 17.04
N THR A 10 -8.31 -25.21 17.63
CA THR A 10 -7.16 -24.86 18.47
C THR A 10 -5.93 -24.38 17.69
N THR A 11 -5.87 -24.66 16.40
CA THR A 11 -4.77 -24.24 15.50
C THR A 11 -5.24 -23.34 14.37
N ALA A 12 -6.56 -23.11 14.27
CA ALA A 12 -7.14 -22.20 13.31
C ALA A 12 -6.76 -20.74 13.63
N ILE A 13 -6.47 -19.97 12.57
CA ILE A 13 -6.15 -18.55 12.66
C ILE A 13 -7.30 -17.75 12.04
N ALA A 14 -7.80 -16.76 12.76
CA ALA A 14 -8.84 -15.86 12.29
C ALA A 14 -8.25 -14.54 11.79
N ILE A 15 -8.76 -14.05 10.66
CA ILE A 15 -8.55 -12.67 10.21
C ILE A 15 -9.65 -11.83 10.86
N VAL A 16 -9.28 -10.97 11.81
CA VAL A 16 -10.24 -10.18 12.61
C VAL A 16 -10.29 -8.71 12.22
N GLY A 17 -9.36 -8.24 11.38
CA GLY A 17 -9.37 -6.90 10.81
C GLY A 17 -8.48 -6.82 9.59
N MET A 18 -8.77 -5.88 8.71
CA MET A 18 -8.04 -5.65 7.47
C MET A 18 -8.03 -4.16 7.13
N ALA A 19 -6.94 -3.72 6.50
CA ALA A 19 -6.83 -2.42 5.85
C ALA A 19 -5.94 -2.55 4.62
N GLY A 20 -6.03 -1.58 3.72
CA GLY A 20 -5.22 -1.58 2.51
C GLY A 20 -5.48 -0.38 1.61
N ARG A 21 -4.51 -0.12 0.74
CA ARG A 21 -4.56 0.89 -0.32
C ARG A 21 -4.28 0.23 -1.64
N PHE A 22 -5.06 0.55 -2.66
CA PHE A 22 -4.96 -0.06 -3.98
C PHE A 22 -5.16 1.01 -5.06
N PRO A 23 -4.77 0.74 -6.32
CA PRO A 23 -5.07 1.63 -7.42
C PRO A 23 -6.56 1.92 -7.50
N ARG A 24 -6.91 3.21 -7.52
CA ARG A 24 -8.30 3.70 -7.51
C ARG A 24 -9.16 3.23 -6.32
N ALA A 25 -8.55 2.84 -5.21
CA ALA A 25 -9.26 2.50 -3.98
C ALA A 25 -8.45 2.92 -2.75
N ALA A 26 -8.98 3.90 -2.02
CA ALA A 26 -8.39 4.42 -0.80
C ALA A 26 -8.62 3.52 0.42
N ASN A 27 -9.41 2.45 0.30
CA ASN A 27 -9.67 1.50 1.39
C ASN A 27 -10.21 0.17 0.84
N ILE A 28 -10.36 -0.82 1.72
CA ILE A 28 -10.85 -2.16 1.37
C ILE A 28 -12.30 -2.18 0.88
N ALA A 29 -13.13 -1.21 1.25
CA ALA A 29 -14.53 -1.13 0.81
C ALA A 29 -14.61 -0.65 -0.64
N GLU A 30 -13.85 0.38 -1.00
CA GLU A 30 -13.68 0.83 -2.39
C GLU A 30 -13.03 -0.25 -3.25
N PHE A 31 -12.03 -0.96 -2.72
CA PHE A 31 -11.41 -2.06 -3.42
C PHE A 31 -12.42 -3.18 -3.73
N TRP A 32 -13.23 -3.57 -2.73
CA TRP A 32 -14.29 -4.55 -2.94
C TRP A 32 -15.32 -4.09 -3.98
N ARG A 33 -15.68 -2.79 -3.97
CA ARG A 33 -16.56 -2.21 -4.98
C ARG A 33 -15.97 -2.34 -6.39
N ASN A 34 -14.71 -1.94 -6.55
CA ASN A 34 -14.00 -2.05 -7.83
C ASN A 34 -13.96 -3.50 -8.34
N LEU A 35 -13.72 -4.48 -7.46
CA LEU A 35 -13.75 -5.90 -7.81
C LEU A 35 -15.14 -6.36 -8.24
N TYR A 36 -16.17 -6.02 -7.46
CA TYR A 36 -17.55 -6.36 -7.75
C TYR A 36 -18.02 -5.80 -9.10
N ASP A 37 -17.62 -4.57 -9.41
CA ASP A 37 -17.98 -3.87 -10.64
C ASP A 37 -17.07 -4.24 -11.83
N GLY A 38 -16.03 -5.06 -11.63
CA GLY A 38 -15.07 -5.44 -12.68
C GLY A 38 -14.25 -4.27 -13.22
N GLN A 39 -13.91 -3.30 -12.36
CA GLN A 39 -13.27 -2.05 -12.76
C GLN A 39 -11.78 -2.21 -13.05
N GLU A 40 -11.35 -1.74 -14.23
CA GLU A 40 -9.93 -1.57 -14.56
C GLU A 40 -9.31 -0.40 -13.77
N CYS A 41 -8.24 -0.71 -13.02
CA CYS A 41 -7.61 0.22 -12.09
C CYS A 41 -6.15 0.55 -12.41
N VAL A 42 -5.59 -0.06 -13.45
CA VAL A 42 -4.32 0.36 -14.05
C VAL A 42 -4.48 1.74 -14.68
N THR A 43 -3.49 2.59 -14.45
CA THR A 43 -3.41 3.89 -15.12
C THR A 43 -2.63 3.73 -16.40
N PHE A 44 -3.18 4.24 -17.50
CA PHE A 44 -2.55 4.30 -18.80
C PHE A 44 -2.14 5.74 -19.07
N PHE A 45 -0.89 5.94 -19.47
CA PHE A 45 -0.31 7.27 -19.66
C PHE A 45 -0.21 7.60 -21.14
N SER A 46 -0.53 8.86 -21.45
CA SER A 46 -0.22 9.49 -22.73
C SER A 46 1.27 9.81 -22.85
N ASP A 47 1.73 10.13 -24.07
CA ASP A 47 3.12 10.55 -24.28
C ASP A 47 3.44 11.87 -23.55
N ASP A 48 2.49 12.81 -23.54
CA ASP A 48 2.64 14.10 -22.86
C ASP A 48 2.81 13.92 -21.34
N GLU A 49 2.06 12.99 -20.73
CA GLU A 49 2.21 12.66 -19.29
C GLU A 49 3.56 12.02 -18.96
N LEU A 50 4.17 11.32 -19.92
CA LEU A 50 5.47 10.67 -19.76
C LEU A 50 6.64 11.57 -20.13
N GLU A 51 6.41 12.72 -20.76
CA GLU A 51 7.48 13.63 -21.19
C GLU A 51 8.41 14.03 -20.04
N HIS A 52 7.80 14.33 -18.89
CA HIS A 52 8.47 14.77 -17.66
C HIS A 52 8.81 13.63 -16.71
N ALA A 53 8.53 12.39 -17.09
CA ALA A 53 8.87 11.24 -16.27
C ALA A 53 10.38 10.96 -16.32
N LEU A 54 10.94 10.46 -15.23
CA LEU A 54 12.34 10.02 -15.10
C LEU A 54 12.59 8.71 -15.85
N ILE A 55 12.23 8.67 -17.13
CA ILE A 55 12.37 7.53 -18.05
C ILE A 55 13.19 8.02 -19.24
N ASP A 56 14.20 7.25 -19.63
CA ASP A 56 15.04 7.55 -20.80
C ASP A 56 14.16 7.73 -22.05
N PRO A 57 14.33 8.82 -22.83
CA PRO A 57 13.57 9.03 -24.06
C PRO A 57 13.66 7.87 -25.07
N GLU A 58 14.81 7.20 -25.17
CA GLU A 58 14.99 6.05 -26.07
C GLU A 58 14.17 4.84 -25.59
N GLU A 59 14.14 4.60 -24.27
CA GLU A 59 13.33 3.53 -23.67
C GLU A 59 11.84 3.81 -23.85
N ARG A 60 11.41 5.07 -23.64
CA ARG A 60 10.02 5.49 -23.81
C ARG A 60 9.50 5.29 -25.24
N GLN A 61 10.36 5.48 -26.24
CA GLN A 61 10.04 5.30 -27.65
C GLN A 61 10.18 3.84 -28.13
N ALA A 62 10.67 2.94 -27.29
CA ALA A 62 10.87 1.56 -27.68
C ALA A 62 9.53 0.84 -27.97
N ALA A 63 9.50 0.01 -29.00
CA ALA A 63 8.27 -0.68 -29.44
C ALA A 63 7.67 -1.62 -28.38
N HIS A 64 8.46 -2.05 -27.39
CA HIS A 64 8.04 -2.92 -26.30
C HIS A 64 7.63 -2.14 -25.03
N TYR A 65 7.72 -0.82 -25.04
CA TYR A 65 7.40 0.01 -23.89
C TYR A 65 5.90 0.03 -23.63
N VAL A 66 5.49 -0.36 -22.42
CA VAL A 66 4.08 -0.37 -21.99
C VAL A 66 3.84 0.84 -21.09
N ARG A 67 3.03 1.78 -21.58
CA ARG A 67 2.69 3.03 -20.89
C ARG A 67 1.59 2.83 -19.85
N ALA A 68 1.77 1.88 -18.95
CA ALA A 68 0.76 1.52 -17.97
C ALA A 68 1.40 1.20 -16.60
N LYS A 69 0.78 1.68 -15.52
CA LYS A 69 1.24 1.42 -14.15
C LYS A 69 0.07 1.44 -13.17
N ALA A 70 0.14 0.55 -12.18
CA ALA A 70 -0.67 0.64 -10.97
C ALA A 70 -0.10 1.75 -10.07
N ILE A 71 -0.88 2.81 -9.85
CA ILE A 71 -0.47 3.94 -9.00
C ILE A 71 -1.38 4.04 -7.78
N LEU A 72 -0.78 4.39 -6.64
CA LEU A 72 -1.52 4.82 -5.47
C LEU A 72 -1.66 6.34 -5.52
N LYS A 73 -2.86 6.81 -5.20
CA LYS A 73 -3.10 8.24 -5.02
C LYS A 73 -2.49 8.67 -3.69
N ASP A 74 -2.05 9.94 -3.60
CA ASP A 74 -1.68 10.57 -2.34
C ASP A 74 -0.51 9.89 -1.59
N ILE A 75 0.38 9.18 -2.30
CA ILE A 75 1.53 8.44 -1.73
C ILE A 75 2.55 9.36 -1.02
N ASP A 76 2.52 10.66 -1.32
CA ASP A 76 3.34 11.67 -0.69
C ASP A 76 2.77 12.19 0.63
N ARG A 77 1.48 11.94 0.92
CA ARG A 77 0.80 12.36 2.15
C ARG A 77 1.07 11.39 3.30
N PHE A 78 1.16 11.94 4.51
CA PHE A 78 1.33 11.19 5.76
C PHE A 78 1.00 12.08 6.95
N ASP A 79 0.26 11.56 7.94
CA ASP A 79 0.01 12.27 9.18
C ASP A 79 1.18 12.11 10.17
N ALA A 80 2.24 12.90 9.95
CA ALA A 80 3.47 12.79 10.73
C ALA A 80 3.24 13.02 12.23
N ALA A 81 2.38 13.98 12.59
CA ALA A 81 2.14 14.32 13.99
C ALA A 81 1.42 13.19 14.74
N PHE A 82 0.50 12.50 14.08
CA PHE A 82 -0.19 11.35 14.64
C PHE A 82 0.76 10.21 15.01
N PHE A 83 1.79 9.97 14.21
CA PHE A 83 2.79 8.91 14.43
C PHE A 83 4.04 9.40 15.20
N ASP A 84 4.02 10.60 15.78
CA ASP A 84 5.15 11.22 16.48
C ASP A 84 6.42 11.41 15.62
N PHE A 85 6.26 11.66 14.31
CA PHE A 85 7.33 12.04 13.39
C PHE A 85 7.44 13.57 13.29
N SER A 86 8.68 14.09 13.31
CA SER A 86 8.93 15.44 12.82
C SER A 86 8.73 15.53 11.29
N PRO A 87 8.45 16.72 10.74
CA PRO A 87 8.33 16.89 9.28
C PRO A 87 9.58 16.42 8.51
N ARG A 88 10.76 16.56 9.13
CA ARG A 88 12.02 16.11 8.53
C ARG A 88 12.12 14.59 8.52
N GLU A 89 11.78 13.92 9.61
CA GLU A 89 11.79 12.45 9.66
C GLU A 89 10.77 11.86 8.68
N ALA A 90 9.57 12.43 8.62
CA ALA A 90 8.54 12.01 7.66
C ALA A 90 9.02 12.15 6.22
N ALA A 91 9.68 13.26 5.86
CA ALA A 91 10.23 13.48 4.53
C ALA A 91 11.39 12.55 4.17
N LEU A 92 12.14 12.06 5.16
CA LEU A 92 13.23 11.09 4.93
C LEU A 92 12.73 9.62 4.92
N THR A 93 11.49 9.39 5.34
CA THR A 93 10.93 8.04 5.45
C THR A 93 10.32 7.58 4.13
N ASP A 94 10.70 6.38 3.70
CA ASP A 94 10.14 5.73 2.51
C ASP A 94 8.59 5.74 2.59
N PRO A 95 7.88 6.25 1.57
CA PRO A 95 6.42 6.17 1.47
C PRO A 95 5.85 4.77 1.75
N GLN A 96 6.56 3.69 1.40
CA GLN A 96 6.15 2.31 1.69
C GLN A 96 5.97 2.09 3.20
N HIS A 97 6.88 2.63 4.02
CA HIS A 97 6.80 2.50 5.47
C HIS A 97 5.70 3.39 6.05
N ARG A 98 5.54 4.61 5.52
CA ARG A 98 4.49 5.54 5.93
C ARG A 98 3.09 4.96 5.70
N LEU A 99 2.83 4.43 4.50
CA LEU A 99 1.58 3.75 4.17
C LEU A 99 1.37 2.49 5.00
N PHE A 100 2.44 1.74 5.30
CA PHE A 100 2.36 0.56 6.15
C PHE A 100 1.93 0.91 7.58
N LEU A 101 2.46 2.00 8.15
CA LEU A 101 2.05 2.48 9.47
C LEU A 101 0.57 2.86 9.51
N GLU A 102 0.10 3.62 8.52
CA GLU A 102 -1.31 3.99 8.38
C GLU A 102 -2.21 2.76 8.26
N CYS A 103 -1.86 1.80 7.39
CA CYS A 103 -2.64 0.57 7.23
C CYS A 103 -2.61 -0.32 8.49
N ALA A 104 -1.48 -0.40 9.20
CA ALA A 104 -1.38 -1.17 10.43
C ALA A 104 -2.29 -0.60 11.52
N TRP A 105 -2.33 0.73 11.64
CA TRP A 105 -3.25 1.42 12.53
C TRP A 105 -4.71 1.14 12.17
N GLU A 106 -5.09 1.39 10.92
CA GLU A 106 -6.46 1.17 10.44
C GLU A 106 -6.91 -0.29 10.54
N ALA A 107 -5.99 -1.26 10.41
CA ALA A 107 -6.33 -2.67 10.59
C ALA A 107 -6.70 -2.98 12.05
N LEU A 108 -6.04 -2.35 13.02
CA LEU A 108 -6.37 -2.48 14.44
C LEU A 108 -7.71 -1.79 14.75
N GLU A 109 -7.96 -0.61 14.17
CA GLU A 109 -9.26 0.06 14.26
C GLU A 109 -10.38 -0.79 13.66
N ASN A 110 -10.15 -1.39 12.49
CA ASN A 110 -11.10 -2.28 11.84
C ASN A 110 -11.39 -3.53 12.69
N ALA A 111 -10.38 -4.05 13.39
CA ALA A 111 -10.53 -5.16 14.33
C ALA A 111 -11.18 -4.75 15.66
N GLY A 112 -11.35 -3.45 15.91
CA GLY A 112 -11.92 -2.91 17.15
C GLY A 112 -10.98 -2.98 18.36
N TYR A 113 -9.67 -3.01 18.15
CA TYR A 113 -8.68 -3.05 19.22
C TYR A 113 -8.01 -1.69 19.43
N VAL A 114 -7.88 -1.31 20.71
CA VAL A 114 -6.97 -0.23 21.12
C VAL A 114 -5.62 -0.87 21.44
N PRO A 115 -4.53 -0.50 20.73
CA PRO A 115 -3.25 -1.20 20.85
C PRO A 115 -2.69 -1.19 22.28
N ASP A 116 -2.79 -0.05 22.98
CA ASP A 116 -2.28 0.15 24.34
C ASP A 116 -3.04 -0.64 25.41
N GLU A 117 -4.26 -1.10 25.10
CA GLU A 117 -5.09 -1.87 26.02
C GLU A 117 -4.98 -3.39 25.78
N PHE A 118 -4.24 -3.81 24.75
CA PHE A 118 -4.10 -5.23 24.44
C PHE A 118 -3.22 -5.94 25.49
N PRO A 119 -3.72 -6.97 26.19
CA PRO A 119 -3.02 -7.56 27.35
C PRO A 119 -1.83 -8.45 26.98
N GLY A 120 -1.51 -8.58 25.69
CA GLY A 120 -0.49 -9.51 25.18
C GLY A 120 0.48 -8.85 24.21
N ALA A 121 1.38 -9.66 23.66
CA ALA A 121 2.29 -9.21 22.61
C ALA A 121 1.58 -9.21 21.25
N ILE A 122 1.79 -8.15 20.47
CA ILE A 122 1.37 -8.07 19.07
C ILE A 122 2.61 -8.27 18.20
N GLY A 123 2.64 -9.36 17.44
CA GLY A 123 3.71 -9.63 16.47
C GLY A 123 3.44 -8.92 15.15
N VAL A 124 4.45 -8.28 14.57
CA VAL A 124 4.37 -7.61 13.27
C VAL A 124 5.29 -8.32 12.27
N PHE A 125 4.72 -8.73 11.15
CA PHE A 125 5.44 -9.32 10.02
C PHE A 125 5.14 -8.49 8.78
N ALA A 126 6.18 -7.94 8.15
CA ALA A 126 6.04 -6.99 7.04
C ALA A 126 7.01 -7.31 5.90
N GLY A 127 6.62 -6.93 4.69
CA GLY A 127 7.46 -6.97 3.50
C GLY A 127 7.33 -5.67 2.71
N ALA A 128 8.44 -5.23 2.12
CA ALA A 128 8.50 -4.04 1.27
C ALA A 128 9.29 -4.34 0.00
N GLY A 129 9.04 -3.58 -1.05
CA GLY A 129 9.81 -3.62 -2.29
C GLY A 129 11.15 -2.90 -2.14
N ALA A 130 11.89 -2.82 -3.25
CA ALA A 130 13.11 -2.02 -3.30
C ALA A 130 12.81 -0.55 -2.96
N ASN A 131 13.67 0.07 -2.16
CA ASN A 131 13.53 1.46 -1.73
C ASN A 131 13.93 2.41 -2.87
N ALA A 132 13.02 2.60 -3.81
CA ALA A 132 13.18 3.55 -4.90
C ALA A 132 13.26 4.99 -4.39
N TYR A 133 12.60 5.31 -3.27
CA TYR A 133 12.59 6.66 -2.71
C TYR A 133 13.99 7.12 -2.28
N LEU A 134 14.75 6.24 -1.63
CA LEU A 134 16.15 6.50 -1.31
C LEU A 134 16.94 6.82 -2.59
N MET A 135 16.79 6.00 -3.62
CA MET A 135 17.56 6.10 -4.85
C MET A 135 17.25 7.37 -5.65
N TYR A 136 15.98 7.76 -5.76
CA TYR A 136 15.55 8.82 -6.67
C TYR A 136 15.23 10.16 -5.98
N ASN A 137 15.10 10.19 -4.65
CA ASN A 137 14.68 11.40 -3.93
C ASN A 137 15.66 11.84 -2.84
N LEU A 138 16.45 10.93 -2.26
CA LEU A 138 17.33 11.25 -1.13
C LEU A 138 18.83 11.16 -1.48
N ALA A 139 19.20 10.23 -2.35
CA ALA A 139 20.58 9.99 -2.78
C ALA A 139 20.92 10.58 -4.16
N ALA A 140 19.92 11.13 -4.86
CA ALA A 140 20.06 11.74 -6.18
C ALA A 140 20.56 13.19 -6.11
#